data_AF-A0A940TGN6-F1
#
_entry.id   AF-A0A940TGN6-F1
#
_cell.length_a   1.000
_cell.length_b   1.000
_cell.length_c   1.000
_cell.angle_alpha   90.00
_cell.angle_beta   90.00
_cell.angle_gamma   90.00
#
_symmetry.space_group_name_H-M   'P 1'
#
loop_
_entity.id
_entity.type
_entity.pdbx_description
1 polymer ?
#
loop_
_entity_poly.entity_id
_entity_poly.type
_entity_poly.pdbx_seq_one_letter_code
_entity_poly.pdbx_strand_id
1 'polypeptide(L)' 'PESVCGYVKNIGRDGEESHICTLAELRDESVDMFTTVYIGNSETRVIAGKMITPRGYRQD' A
#
# COMPACT_ATOMS: atom_id res chain seq x y z
N PRO A 1 1.80 6.73 11.92
CA PRO A 1 0.34 6.88 11.64
C PRO A 1 -0.20 5.54 11.12
N GLU A 2 -1.44 5.19 11.46
CA GLU A 2 -2.05 3.88 11.10
C GLU A 2 -2.60 3.84 9.66
N SER A 3 -2.41 4.90 8.88
CA SER A 3 -2.85 4.95 7.48
C SER A 3 -2.30 3.76 6.71
N VAL A 4 -3.17 3.01 6.04
CA VAL A 4 -2.78 1.86 5.23
C VAL A 4 -1.89 2.34 4.09
N CYS A 5 -0.72 1.73 3.99
CA CYS A 5 0.27 1.96 2.94
C CYS A 5 0.65 0.62 2.30
N GLY A 6 1.34 0.71 1.19
CA GLY A 6 2.02 -0.42 0.61
C GLY A 6 3.21 0.04 -0.19
N TYR A 7 4.13 -0.87 -0.46
CA TYR A 7 5.20 -0.63 -1.40
C TYR A 7 5.41 -1.88 -2.24
N VAL A 8 5.86 -1.66 -3.47
CA VAL A 8 6.17 -2.74 -4.40
C VAL A 8 7.57 -2.52 -4.94
N LYS A 9 8.40 -3.54 -4.83
CA LYS A 9 9.77 -3.58 -5.33
C LYS A 9 9.78 -4.21 -6.71
N ASN A 10 10.61 -3.70 -7.61
CA ASN A 10 10.83 -4.24 -8.95
C ASN A 10 9.54 -4.42 -9.79
N ILE A 11 8.58 -3.48 -9.69
CA ILE A 11 7.31 -3.56 -10.45
C ILE A 11 7.60 -3.82 -11.94
N GLY A 12 6.96 -4.87 -12.49
CA GLY A 12 7.04 -5.29 -13.88
C GLY A 12 8.38 -5.95 -14.26
N ARG A 13 9.17 -6.42 -13.29
CA ARG A 13 10.48 -7.04 -13.51
C ARG A 13 10.62 -8.33 -12.69
N ASP A 14 11.66 -9.09 -13.00
CA ASP A 14 12.02 -10.27 -12.21
C ASP A 14 12.32 -9.86 -10.76
N GLY A 15 11.76 -10.62 -9.81
CA GLY A 15 11.85 -10.33 -8.38
C GLY A 15 10.86 -9.25 -7.90
N GLU A 16 9.70 -9.12 -8.55
CA GLU A 16 8.60 -8.28 -8.05
C GLU A 16 8.09 -8.79 -6.70
N GLU A 17 8.05 -7.89 -5.70
CA GLU A 17 7.56 -8.18 -4.36
C GLU A 17 6.66 -7.04 -3.87
N SER A 18 5.53 -7.38 -3.26
CA SER A 18 4.56 -6.40 -2.75
C SER A 18 4.31 -6.58 -1.27
N HIS A 19 4.22 -5.46 -0.55
CA HIS A 19 4.03 -5.43 0.90
C HIS A 19 2.94 -4.42 1.25
N ILE A 20 2.11 -4.79 2.23
CA ILE A 20 1.15 -3.89 2.88
C ILE A 20 1.65 -3.62 4.29
N CYS A 21 1.66 -2.36 4.68
CA CYS A 21 2.12 -1.90 5.98
C CYS A 21 1.31 -0.66 6.41
N THR A 22 1.54 -0.17 7.61
CA THR A 22 1.09 1.15 8.06
C THR A 22 2.10 2.23 7.64
N LEU A 23 1.66 3.49 7.62
CA LEU A 23 2.57 4.62 7.42
C LEU A 23 3.62 4.75 8.53
N ALA A 24 3.33 4.23 9.73
CA ALA A 24 4.32 4.13 10.79
C ALA A 24 5.43 3.13 10.43
N GLU A 25 5.06 1.90 10.07
CA GLU A 25 6.01 0.83 9.73
C GLU A 25 6.83 1.17 8.48
N LEU A 26 6.22 1.81 7.48
CA LEU A 26 6.91 2.22 6.24
C LEU A 26 8.15 3.09 6.52
N ARG A 27 8.17 3.84 7.62
CA ARG A 27 9.33 4.65 8.01
C ARG A 27 10.60 3.82 8.21
N ASP A 28 10.43 2.62 8.72
CA ASP A 28 11.52 1.72 9.10
C ASP A 28 11.88 0.74 7.97
N GLU A 29 11.15 0.80 6.85
CA GLU A 29 11.38 -0.05 5.69
C GLU A 29 12.51 0.46 4.79
N SER A 30 13.32 -0.49 4.28
CA SER A 30 14.34 -0.18 3.29
C SER A 30 13.73 -0.09 1.90
N VAL A 31 13.56 1.14 1.43
CA VAL A 31 13.07 1.48 0.09
C VAL A 31 14.20 2.06 -0.76
N ASP A 32 14.18 1.75 -2.06
CA ASP A 32 15.18 2.20 -3.03
C ASP A 32 14.52 2.76 -4.31
N MET A 33 15.34 3.06 -5.33
CA MET A 33 14.84 3.58 -6.61
C MET A 33 13.95 2.61 -7.39
N PHE A 34 13.95 1.32 -7.05
CA PHE A 34 13.08 0.29 -7.64
C PHE A 34 11.83 0.02 -6.79
N THR A 35 11.61 0.83 -5.75
CA THR A 35 10.46 0.71 -4.86
C THR A 35 9.45 1.81 -5.14
N THR A 36 8.21 1.44 -5.46
CA THR A 36 7.09 2.39 -5.55
C THR A 36 6.24 2.29 -4.30
N VAL A 37 6.01 3.43 -3.65
CA VAL A 37 5.18 3.54 -2.43
C VAL A 37 3.78 4.01 -2.79
N TYR A 38 2.77 3.39 -2.18
CA TYR A 38 1.36 3.74 -2.25
C TYR A 38 0.89 4.17 -0.86
N ILE A 39 0.39 5.40 -0.75
CA ILE A 39 -0.21 5.93 0.48
C ILE A 39 -1.72 5.92 0.33
N GLY A 40 -2.39 5.10 1.13
CA GLY A 40 -3.85 5.09 1.19
C GLY A 40 -4.40 6.38 1.81
N ASN A 41 -5.59 6.78 1.37
CA ASN A 41 -6.35 7.83 2.03
C ASN A 41 -7.09 7.29 3.27
N SER A 42 -7.86 8.14 3.94
CA SER A 42 -8.65 7.79 5.13
C SER A 42 -9.66 6.66 4.93
N GLU A 43 -10.10 6.41 3.69
CA GLU A 43 -11.06 5.36 3.35
C GLU A 43 -10.40 4.07 2.86
N THR A 44 -9.07 4.04 2.75
CA THR A 44 -8.33 2.87 2.25
C THR A 44 -8.24 1.81 3.34
N ARG A 45 -8.62 0.58 3.00
CA ARG A 45 -8.68 -0.56 3.93
C ARG A 45 -7.99 -1.78 3.33
N VAL A 46 -7.53 -2.68 4.18
CA VAL A 46 -7.02 -3.99 3.74
C VAL A 46 -8.18 -4.97 3.67
N ILE A 47 -8.47 -5.47 2.47
CA ILE A 47 -9.52 -6.46 2.22
C ILE A 47 -8.90 -7.59 1.41
N ALA A 48 -8.98 -8.82 1.94
CA ALA A 48 -8.38 -10.02 1.33
C ALA A 48 -6.89 -9.81 0.94
N GLY A 49 -6.12 -9.17 1.82
CA GLY A 49 -4.70 -8.89 1.59
C GLY A 49 -4.42 -7.85 0.50
N LYS A 50 -5.40 -7.01 0.13
CA LYS A 50 -5.26 -5.95 -0.87
C LYS A 50 -5.67 -4.60 -0.29
N MET A 51 -4.99 -3.54 -0.72
CA MET A 51 -5.42 -2.16 -0.44
C MET A 51 -6.61 -1.81 -1.33
N ILE A 52 -7.77 -1.55 -0.72
CA ILE A 52 -9.00 -1.19 -1.41
C ILE A 52 -9.53 0.13 -0.86
N THR A 53 -9.78 1.08 -1.76
CA THR A 53 -10.52 2.30 -1.45
C THR A 53 -11.92 2.18 -2.05
N PRO A 54 -12.98 2.06 -1.23
CA PRO A 54 -14.34 2.01 -1.72
C PRO A 54 -14.66 3.27 -2.54
N ARG A 55 -15.30 3.10 -3.69
CA ARG A 55 -15.91 4.23 -4.41
C ARG A 55 -17.28 4.46 -3.80
N GLY A 56 -17.55 5.69 -3.33
CA GLY A 56 -18.75 6.07 -2.57
C GLY A 56 -20.09 5.99 -3.32
N TYR A 57 -20.20 5.18 -4.37
CA TYR A 57 -21.42 4.98 -5.15
C TYR A 57 -22.48 4.14 -4.44
N ARG A 58 -22.10 3.42 -3.38
CA ARG A 58 -22.99 2.66 -2.50
C ARG A 58 -22.90 3.23 -1.10
N GLN A 59 -23.58 4.35 -0.89
CA GLN A 59 -23.97 4.78 0.45
C GLN A 59 -25.44 4.40 0.57
N ASP A 60 -25.70 3.24 1.18
CA ASP A 60 -27.04 2.92 1.69
C ASP A 60 -27.19 3.56 3.07
#